data_AF-A0A3B0BBU6-F1
#
_entry.id   AF-A0A3B0BBU6-F1
#
_cell.length_a   1.000
_cell.length_b   1.000
_cell.length_c   1.000
_cell.angle_alpha   90.00
_cell.angle_beta   90.00
_cell.angle_gamma   90.00
#
_symmetry.space_group_name_H-M   'P 1'
#
loop_
_entity.id
_entity.type
_entity.pdbx_description
1 polymer ?
#
loop_
_entity_poly.entity_id
_entity_poly.type
_entity_poly.pdbx_seq_one_letter_code
_entity_poly.pdbx_strand_id
1 'polypeptide(L)'
;MRRLMRRRISLAAGGLALAAALAATATAPAAAASPDLDPGRPQRTQDVEYFTGPDGHPRHTTIAASPALPRPLLPSAKGDGDVTPVVTNGPVGSKLDVVFIGDGYTAGRQGDFHAAVRTKWAKMSAVEPYASYKNLFNVWAVDAVSRESGVTNDPAKGVTKDTALRSYFFCDDIERLLCVDTARVESYAAKAPAADLVVVLSNSTKYGGAGYNDVVSRPGYDGVATASSDHPKSDQVAVHETGHSLGKLADEYQYDDYGTYTGAEPHEVNISTLDAGQQSQQRQKWYRWIGRTSPDGGTVGSYEGGGYYPKGLYRPTDNSIMRTLGREFNLPGREAMIAGFYRHASVLSSDSGPYGTVSRRERVTVRLAAPTVTVRWYVDGLEVVAARGRTEVVPRALGVPADARPHALTARAVDRTDAVLDPELRGRLKGSLVWKVTR
;
A
#
# COMPACT_ATOMS: atom_id res chain seq x y z
N MET A 1 -12.28 -82.49 0.83
CA MET A 1 -11.53 -82.89 -0.38
C MET A 1 -12.47 -82.87 -1.58
N ARG A 2 -12.06 -82.14 -2.62
CA ARG A 2 -12.37 -82.32 -4.06
C ARG A 2 -13.83 -82.23 -4.55
N ARG A 3 -14.04 -81.12 -5.29
CA ARG A 3 -14.74 -80.98 -6.58
C ARG A 3 -16.22 -81.39 -6.65
N LEU A 4 -17.10 -80.39 -6.81
CA LEU A 4 -18.29 -80.55 -7.64
C LEU A 4 -18.19 -79.71 -8.91
N MET A 5 -18.42 -80.43 -10.01
CA MET A 5 -18.47 -80.00 -11.39
C MET A 5 -19.74 -79.17 -11.67
N ARG A 6 -19.56 -78.29 -12.65
CA ARG A 6 -20.55 -77.55 -13.40
C ARG A 6 -21.76 -78.41 -13.81
N ARG A 7 -22.97 -77.87 -13.67
CA ARG A 7 -24.10 -78.17 -14.56
C ARG A 7 -24.52 -76.89 -15.27
N ARG A 8 -24.41 -76.91 -16.60
CA ARG A 8 -25.10 -76.00 -17.51
C ARG A 8 -26.47 -76.60 -17.79
N ILE A 9 -27.53 -75.81 -17.63
CA ILE A 9 -28.80 -76.01 -18.32
C ILE A 9 -29.16 -74.66 -18.91
N SER A 10 -29.22 -74.61 -20.24
CA SER A 10 -29.74 -73.50 -21.02
C SER A 10 -31.24 -73.72 -21.21
N LEU A 11 -32.05 -72.69 -21.00
CA LEU A 11 -33.37 -72.55 -21.62
C LEU A 11 -33.62 -71.05 -21.82
N ALA A 12 -33.77 -70.69 -23.09
CA ALA A 12 -34.10 -69.36 -23.57
C ALA A 12 -35.63 -69.18 -23.57
N ALA A 13 -36.11 -67.97 -23.26
CA ALA A 13 -36.93 -67.15 -24.17
C ALA A 13 -37.71 -66.08 -23.40
N GLY A 14 -37.60 -64.83 -23.90
CA GLY A 14 -38.72 -63.88 -23.96
C GLY A 14 -38.96 -63.01 -22.72
N GLY A 15 -38.71 -61.70 -22.84
CA GLY A 15 -39.29 -60.72 -21.92
C GLY A 15 -38.60 -59.36 -21.91
N LEU A 16 -39.07 -58.47 -22.79
CA LEU A 16 -39.01 -57.01 -22.75
C LEU A 16 -37.73 -56.32 -22.21
N ALA A 17 -37.02 -55.65 -23.11
CA ALA A 17 -36.08 -54.58 -22.79
C ALA A 17 -36.84 -53.38 -22.20
N LEU A 18 -36.66 -53.13 -20.89
CA LEU A 18 -36.96 -51.85 -20.28
C LEU A 18 -35.63 -51.07 -20.21
N ALA A 19 -35.46 -50.11 -21.13
CA ALA A 19 -34.38 -49.16 -21.07
C ALA A 19 -34.63 -48.19 -19.90
N ALA A 20 -33.97 -48.42 -18.77
CA ALA A 20 -33.90 -47.45 -17.69
C ALA A 20 -32.92 -46.33 -18.09
N ALA A 21 -33.46 -45.26 -18.66
CA ALA A 21 -32.75 -43.99 -18.78
C ALA A 21 -32.52 -43.43 -17.37
N LEU A 22 -31.34 -43.65 -16.79
CA LEU A 22 -30.87 -42.81 -15.69
C LEU A 22 -30.58 -41.44 -16.26
N ALA A 23 -31.53 -40.52 -16.09
CA ALA A 23 -31.28 -39.10 -16.21
C ALA A 23 -30.27 -38.72 -15.12
N ALA A 24 -28.99 -38.65 -15.49
CA ALA A 24 -28.01 -37.93 -14.70
C ALA A 24 -28.42 -36.45 -14.75
N THR A 25 -29.11 -35.99 -13.71
CA THR A 25 -29.26 -34.56 -13.45
C THR A 25 -27.87 -34.01 -13.20
N ALA A 26 -27.26 -33.46 -14.24
CA ALA A 26 -26.09 -32.62 -14.12
C ALA A 26 -26.49 -31.45 -13.22
N THR A 27 -26.08 -31.52 -11.95
CA THR A 27 -26.05 -30.34 -11.09
C THR A 27 -25.04 -29.40 -11.73
N ALA A 28 -25.54 -28.35 -12.37
CA ALA A 28 -24.73 -27.25 -12.84
C ALA A 28 -23.83 -26.76 -11.70
N PRO A 29 -22.57 -26.40 -11.96
CA PRO A 29 -21.74 -25.77 -10.93
C PRO A 29 -22.46 -24.49 -10.50
N ALA A 30 -22.67 -24.34 -9.19
CA ALA A 30 -23.14 -23.09 -8.63
C ALA A 30 -22.21 -21.99 -9.14
N ALA A 31 -22.75 -21.09 -9.98
CA ALA A 31 -22.09 -19.83 -10.28
C ALA A 31 -21.71 -19.22 -8.93
N ALA A 32 -20.48 -18.75 -8.79
CA ALA A 32 -20.09 -17.96 -7.63
C ALA A 32 -21.04 -16.76 -7.57
N ALA A 33 -22.06 -16.88 -6.74
CA ALA A 33 -22.99 -15.82 -6.48
C ALA A 33 -22.19 -14.74 -5.74
N SER A 34 -22.32 -13.50 -6.20
CA SER A 34 -22.13 -12.32 -5.37
C SER A 34 -22.76 -12.58 -3.99
N PRO A 35 -22.12 -12.15 -2.88
CA PRO A 35 -22.57 -12.48 -1.53
C PRO A 35 -24.08 -12.21 -1.40
N ASP A 36 -24.82 -13.18 -0.84
CA ASP A 36 -26.28 -13.13 -0.67
C ASP A 36 -26.76 -11.74 -0.26
N LEU A 37 -27.46 -11.07 -1.17
CA LEU A 37 -27.96 -9.71 -1.01
C LEU A 37 -29.29 -9.76 -0.24
N ASP A 38 -29.31 -9.19 0.96
CA ASP A 38 -30.56 -8.89 1.68
C ASP A 38 -31.19 -7.63 1.06
N PRO A 39 -32.32 -7.74 0.34
CA PRO A 39 -32.86 -6.65 -0.49
C PRO A 39 -33.42 -5.47 0.33
N GLY A 40 -33.44 -5.55 1.67
CA GLY A 40 -34.02 -4.53 2.54
C GLY A 40 -33.03 -3.59 3.24
N ARG A 41 -31.71 -3.81 3.13
CA ARG A 41 -30.70 -3.00 3.82
C ARG A 41 -29.89 -2.19 2.80
N PRO A 42 -29.67 -0.87 2.98
CA PRO A 42 -28.82 -0.11 2.08
C PRO A 42 -27.44 -0.77 2.04
N GLN A 43 -27.09 -1.28 0.87
CA GLN A 43 -25.84 -1.98 0.67
C GLN A 43 -24.71 -0.96 0.73
N ARG A 44 -23.78 -1.16 1.66
CA ARG A 44 -22.58 -0.32 1.70
C ARG A 44 -21.81 -0.55 0.40
N THR A 45 -21.41 0.54 -0.24
CA THR A 45 -20.55 0.53 -1.40
C THR A 45 -19.15 1.02 -1.03
N GLN A 46 -18.19 0.74 -1.89
CA GLN A 46 -16.83 1.25 -1.80
C GLN A 46 -16.33 1.55 -3.22
N ASP A 47 -15.65 2.67 -3.39
CA ASP A 47 -15.05 3.04 -4.66
C ASP A 47 -13.70 2.33 -4.81
N VAL A 48 -13.45 1.81 -6.00
CA VAL A 48 -12.22 1.11 -6.34
C VAL A 48 -11.65 1.62 -7.64
N GLU A 49 -10.33 1.74 -7.66
CA GLU A 49 -9.56 2.07 -8.84
C GLU A 49 -9.07 0.82 -9.57
N TYR A 50 -8.92 0.87 -10.88
CA TYR A 50 -8.33 -0.19 -11.69
C TYR A 50 -7.66 0.34 -12.96
N PHE A 51 -6.70 -0.40 -13.50
CA PHE A 51 -5.90 0.08 -14.62
C PHE A 51 -6.39 -0.50 -15.94
N THR A 52 -6.65 0.34 -16.94
CA THR A 52 -7.23 -0.16 -18.20
C THR A 52 -6.30 -1.08 -19.01
N GLY A 53 -5.02 -1.03 -18.69
CA GLY A 53 -4.01 -1.91 -19.21
C GLY A 53 -2.66 -1.48 -18.67
N PRO A 54 -1.62 -2.24 -18.97
CA PRO A 54 -0.23 -1.85 -18.85
C PRO A 54 0.12 -0.37 -19.10
N ASP A 55 -0.46 0.19 -20.16
CA ASP A 55 -0.13 1.52 -20.69
C ASP A 55 -1.39 2.40 -20.82
N GLY A 56 -2.51 1.94 -20.24
CA GLY A 56 -3.80 2.61 -20.30
C GLY A 56 -4.05 3.49 -19.08
N HIS A 57 -4.94 4.47 -19.21
CA HIS A 57 -5.34 5.31 -18.09
C HIS A 57 -6.14 4.49 -17.06
N PRO A 58 -5.90 4.71 -15.75
CA PRO A 58 -6.67 4.09 -14.68
C PRO A 58 -8.13 4.58 -14.65
N ARG A 59 -9.07 3.80 -14.10
CA ARG A 59 -10.52 4.08 -14.05
C ARG A 59 -11.04 3.71 -12.67
N HIS A 60 -12.19 4.28 -12.29
CA HIS A 60 -12.90 3.88 -11.08
C HIS A 60 -14.24 3.22 -11.39
N THR A 61 -14.69 2.43 -10.43
CA THR A 61 -16.07 1.97 -10.34
C THR A 61 -16.46 1.84 -8.87
N THR A 62 -17.77 1.81 -8.61
CA THR A 62 -18.32 1.62 -7.28
C THR A 62 -18.76 0.16 -7.15
N ILE A 63 -18.19 -0.56 -6.19
CA ILE A 63 -18.53 -1.96 -5.92
C ILE A 63 -19.23 -2.12 -4.59
N ALA A 64 -19.87 -3.27 -4.39
CA ALA A 64 -20.37 -3.66 -3.08
C ALA A 64 -19.21 -3.75 -2.07
N ALA A 65 -19.35 -3.10 -0.93
CA ALA A 65 -18.39 -3.21 0.16
C ALA A 65 -18.49 -4.59 0.82
N SER A 66 -17.34 -5.09 1.29
CA SER A 66 -17.30 -6.37 1.99
C SER A 66 -18.14 -6.32 3.28
N PRO A 67 -18.92 -7.38 3.58
CA PRO A 67 -19.64 -7.45 4.84
C PRO A 67 -18.64 -7.50 6.01
N ALA A 68 -19.02 -6.91 7.14
CA ALA A 68 -18.21 -7.04 8.35
C ALA A 68 -18.12 -8.51 8.76
N LEU A 69 -16.95 -8.93 9.25
CA LEU A 69 -16.77 -10.28 9.79
C LEU A 69 -17.61 -10.43 11.07
N PRO A 70 -18.54 -11.39 11.13
CA PRO A 70 -19.38 -11.58 12.32
C PRO A 70 -18.59 -12.16 13.50
N ARG A 71 -17.45 -12.80 13.22
CA ARG A 71 -16.53 -13.39 14.19
C ARG A 71 -15.09 -13.26 13.67
N PRO A 72 -14.08 -13.28 14.55
CA PRO A 72 -12.68 -13.38 14.12
C PRO A 72 -12.45 -14.58 13.22
N LEU A 73 -11.56 -14.43 12.23
CA LEU A 73 -11.16 -15.54 11.37
C LEU A 73 -10.41 -16.59 12.18
N LEU A 74 -10.78 -17.86 12.00
CA LEU A 74 -10.00 -18.98 12.51
C LEU A 74 -8.83 -19.27 11.57
N PRO A 75 -7.64 -19.59 12.09
CA PRO A 75 -6.51 -20.01 11.26
C PRO A 75 -6.89 -21.14 10.30
N SER A 76 -6.57 -20.99 9.02
CA SER A 76 -6.83 -22.01 8.00
C SER A 76 -5.85 -23.19 8.08
N ALA A 77 -4.64 -22.94 8.56
CA ALA A 77 -3.56 -23.89 8.77
C ALA A 77 -2.58 -23.38 9.84
N LYS A 78 -1.59 -24.20 10.19
CA LYS A 78 -0.46 -23.75 11.02
C LYS A 78 0.32 -22.66 10.26
N GLY A 79 0.65 -21.57 10.94
CA GLY A 79 1.36 -20.42 10.40
C GLY A 79 0.45 -19.37 9.75
N ASP A 80 -0.87 -19.59 9.74
CA ASP A 80 -1.81 -18.60 9.22
C ASP A 80 -1.90 -17.37 10.13
N GLY A 81 -1.49 -16.23 9.59
CA GLY A 81 -1.31 -14.98 10.30
C GLY A 81 0.09 -14.73 10.85
N ASP A 82 1.05 -15.61 10.58
CA ASP A 82 2.43 -15.36 10.99
C ASP A 82 2.93 -14.07 10.32
N VAL A 83 3.73 -13.32 11.08
CA VAL A 83 4.28 -12.03 10.64
C VAL A 83 5.80 -12.15 10.52
N THR A 84 6.31 -11.84 9.34
CA THR A 84 7.74 -11.87 9.03
C THR A 84 8.24 -10.46 8.74
N PRO A 85 9.26 -9.95 9.47
CA PRO A 85 9.93 -8.71 9.08
C PRO A 85 10.71 -8.90 7.78
N VAL A 86 10.49 -8.03 6.80
CA VAL A 86 11.21 -8.01 5.52
C VAL A 86 12.24 -6.89 5.49
N VAL A 87 11.88 -5.71 6.01
CA VAL A 87 12.78 -4.57 6.20
C VAL A 87 12.55 -3.99 7.58
N THR A 88 13.63 -3.72 8.32
CA THR A 88 13.57 -3.11 9.65
C THR A 88 14.57 -1.97 9.72
N ASN A 89 14.07 -0.74 9.52
CA ASN A 89 14.89 0.47 9.55
C ASN A 89 14.84 1.19 10.91
N GLY A 90 13.96 0.78 11.81
CA GLY A 90 13.92 1.28 13.19
C GLY A 90 12.66 0.87 13.94
N PRO A 91 12.47 1.39 15.16
CA PRO A 91 11.31 1.08 15.99
C PRO A 91 9.99 1.47 15.31
N VAL A 92 8.98 0.62 15.48
CA VAL A 92 7.57 0.90 15.14
C VAL A 92 7.13 2.23 15.77
N GLY A 93 6.33 3.01 15.04
CA GLY A 93 5.90 4.35 15.44
C GLY A 93 6.94 5.46 15.20
N SER A 94 8.16 5.11 14.78
CA SER A 94 9.14 6.07 14.24
C SER A 94 9.38 5.89 12.73
N LYS A 95 8.71 4.89 12.15
CA LYS A 95 8.81 4.43 10.77
C LYS A 95 7.40 4.28 10.23
N LEU A 96 7.28 4.40 8.91
CA LEU A 96 6.09 4.03 8.18
C LEU A 96 6.09 2.51 7.99
N ASP A 97 5.11 1.84 8.56
CA ASP A 97 4.99 0.38 8.56
C ASP A 97 4.11 -0.09 7.40
N VAL A 98 4.74 -0.65 6.35
CA VAL A 98 4.06 -1.22 5.18
C VAL A 98 3.80 -2.69 5.40
N VAL A 99 2.53 -3.10 5.30
CA VAL A 99 2.11 -4.50 5.48
C VAL A 99 1.74 -5.11 4.14
N PHE A 100 2.51 -6.11 3.73
CA PHE A 100 2.15 -6.99 2.63
C PHE A 100 1.37 -8.20 3.14
N ILE A 101 0.27 -8.53 2.47
CA ILE A 101 -0.54 -9.72 2.79
C ILE A 101 -0.68 -10.57 1.53
N GLY A 102 -0.35 -11.85 1.62
CA GLY A 102 -0.38 -12.77 0.48
C GLY A 102 -1.73 -13.45 0.33
N ASP A 103 -2.36 -13.40 -0.86
CA ASP A 103 -3.53 -14.21 -1.16
C ASP A 103 -3.27 -15.23 -2.28
N GLY A 104 -3.91 -16.38 -2.17
CA GLY A 104 -3.72 -17.48 -3.13
C GLY A 104 -2.41 -18.25 -2.95
N TYR A 105 -1.72 -18.08 -1.81
CA TYR A 105 -0.55 -18.86 -1.43
C TYR A 105 -0.95 -19.91 -0.40
N THR A 106 -0.76 -21.19 -0.72
CA THR A 106 -1.03 -22.27 0.23
C THR A 106 0.04 -22.33 1.33
N ALA A 107 -0.16 -23.17 2.34
CA ALA A 107 0.82 -23.37 3.42
C ALA A 107 2.21 -23.73 2.89
N GLY A 108 2.29 -24.51 1.80
CA GLY A 108 3.55 -24.88 1.15
C GLY A 108 4.17 -23.79 0.26
N ARG A 109 3.51 -22.64 0.07
CA ARG A 109 3.93 -21.55 -0.83
C ARG A 109 4.20 -20.22 -0.11
N GLN A 110 4.23 -20.18 1.22
CA GLN A 110 4.54 -18.94 1.95
C GLN A 110 5.95 -18.41 1.65
N GLY A 111 6.91 -19.31 1.35
CA GLY A 111 8.23 -18.91 0.88
C GLY A 111 8.20 -18.14 -0.45
N ASP A 112 7.30 -18.51 -1.37
CA ASP A 112 7.10 -17.81 -2.64
C ASP A 112 6.49 -16.43 -2.39
N PHE A 113 5.50 -16.34 -1.49
CA PHE A 113 4.92 -15.07 -1.07
C PHE A 113 5.99 -14.13 -0.50
N HIS A 114 6.83 -14.58 0.43
CA HIS A 114 7.89 -13.75 1.00
C HIS A 114 8.90 -13.30 -0.06
N ALA A 115 9.18 -14.14 -1.06
CA ALA A 115 10.02 -13.76 -2.21
C ALA A 115 9.35 -12.69 -3.08
N ALA A 116 8.03 -12.81 -3.31
CA ALA A 116 7.24 -11.80 -4.01
C ALA A 116 7.25 -10.46 -3.26
N VAL A 117 7.13 -10.46 -1.93
CA VAL A 117 7.22 -9.23 -1.11
C VAL A 117 8.58 -8.56 -1.28
N ARG A 118 9.69 -9.30 -1.17
CA ARG A 118 11.04 -8.74 -1.36
C ARG A 118 11.19 -8.10 -2.74
N THR A 119 10.76 -8.80 -3.78
CA THR A 119 10.83 -8.32 -5.16
C THR A 119 9.97 -7.07 -5.37
N LYS A 120 8.73 -7.09 -4.88
CA LYS A 120 7.78 -5.98 -5.01
C LYS A 120 8.30 -4.74 -4.28
N TRP A 121 8.73 -4.91 -3.03
CA TRP A 121 9.30 -3.82 -2.25
C TRP A 121 10.55 -3.24 -2.90
N ALA A 122 11.46 -4.07 -3.42
CA ALA A 122 12.66 -3.59 -4.09
C ALA A 122 12.34 -2.69 -5.31
N LYS A 123 11.27 -2.99 -6.05
CA LYS A 123 10.83 -2.16 -7.18
C LYS A 123 10.11 -0.89 -6.73
N MET A 124 9.19 -0.98 -5.77
CA MET A 124 8.50 0.19 -5.22
C MET A 124 9.48 1.18 -4.60
N SER A 125 10.41 0.69 -3.78
CA SER A 125 11.43 1.50 -3.12
C SER A 125 12.53 2.03 -4.04
N ALA A 126 12.49 1.70 -5.34
CA ALA A 126 13.36 2.29 -6.36
C ALA A 126 12.75 3.53 -7.04
N VAL A 127 11.47 3.83 -6.81
CA VAL A 127 10.78 5.01 -7.36
C VAL A 127 10.94 6.20 -6.41
N GLU A 128 11.21 7.41 -6.91
CA GLU A 128 11.23 8.60 -6.06
C GLU A 128 9.79 9.07 -5.71
N PRO A 129 9.52 9.54 -4.47
CA PRO A 129 10.47 9.80 -3.40
C PRO A 129 10.81 8.59 -2.49
N TYR A 130 10.29 7.39 -2.74
CA TYR A 130 10.62 6.23 -1.90
C TYR A 130 12.11 5.94 -1.86
N ALA A 131 12.81 6.05 -2.99
CA ALA A 131 14.24 5.76 -3.07
C ALA A 131 15.07 6.64 -2.13
N SER A 132 14.82 7.95 -2.15
CA SER A 132 15.50 8.90 -1.25
C SER A 132 15.09 8.74 0.23
N TYR A 133 13.89 8.24 0.49
CA TYR A 133 13.31 8.14 1.84
C TYR A 133 13.18 6.69 2.35
N LYS A 134 13.84 5.72 1.71
CA LYS A 134 13.67 4.28 2.01
C LYS A 134 13.91 3.91 3.48
N ASN A 135 14.70 4.71 4.20
CA ASN A 135 15.00 4.51 5.62
C ASN A 135 13.84 4.88 6.55
N LEU A 136 12.78 5.51 6.03
CA LEU A 136 11.55 5.76 6.77
C LEU A 136 10.68 4.51 6.90
N PHE A 137 10.92 3.46 6.14
CA PHE A 137 9.97 2.36 6.01
C PHE A 137 10.41 1.12 6.80
N ASN A 138 9.48 0.52 7.52
CA ASN A 138 9.53 -0.89 7.88
C ASN A 138 8.60 -1.66 6.94
N VAL A 139 8.92 -2.92 6.67
CA VAL A 139 8.12 -3.77 5.79
C VAL A 139 7.86 -5.10 6.47
N TRP A 140 6.58 -5.47 6.54
CA TRP A 140 6.09 -6.69 7.15
C TRP A 140 5.39 -7.56 6.10
N ALA A 141 5.63 -8.86 6.13
CA ALA A 141 4.84 -9.84 5.40
C ALA A 141 3.92 -10.57 6.39
N VAL A 142 2.62 -10.63 6.08
CA VAL A 142 1.62 -11.36 6.86
C VAL A 142 1.08 -12.52 6.02
N ASP A 143 1.22 -13.72 6.55
CA ASP A 143 0.90 -14.96 5.85
C ASP A 143 -0.59 -15.23 5.94
N ALA A 144 -1.38 -14.85 4.94
CA ALA A 144 -2.78 -15.28 4.84
C ALA A 144 -2.85 -16.59 4.06
N VAL A 145 -2.89 -17.71 4.80
CA VAL A 145 -2.73 -19.03 4.21
C VAL A 145 -4.01 -19.45 3.48
N SER A 146 -3.95 -19.56 2.15
CA SER A 146 -5.06 -20.02 1.32
C SER A 146 -5.20 -21.53 1.29
N ARG A 147 -6.43 -22.03 1.12
CA ARG A 147 -6.66 -23.47 0.89
C ARG A 147 -6.28 -23.88 -0.53
N GLU A 148 -6.51 -23.00 -1.49
CA GLU A 148 -6.15 -23.20 -2.88
C GLU A 148 -5.11 -22.19 -3.37
N SER A 149 -4.30 -22.61 -4.35
CA SER A 149 -3.38 -21.74 -5.05
C SER A 149 -4.08 -21.02 -6.20
N GLY A 150 -3.73 -19.75 -6.42
CA GLY A 150 -4.27 -18.93 -7.51
C GLY A 150 -5.30 -17.91 -7.05
N VAL A 151 -6.06 -17.37 -8.01
CA VAL A 151 -7.06 -16.31 -7.79
C VAL A 151 -8.37 -16.70 -8.47
N THR A 152 -9.51 -16.33 -7.91
CA THR A 152 -10.80 -16.55 -8.57
C THR A 152 -10.84 -15.79 -9.91
N ASN A 153 -11.42 -16.42 -10.93
CA ASN A 153 -11.48 -15.98 -12.33
C ASN A 153 -10.12 -15.95 -13.07
N ASP A 154 -9.13 -16.73 -12.61
CA ASP A 154 -7.83 -16.95 -13.25
C ASP A 154 -7.53 -18.46 -13.31
N PRO A 155 -7.26 -19.06 -14.50
CA PRO A 155 -6.95 -18.44 -15.79
C PRO A 155 -8.16 -17.93 -16.60
N ALA A 156 -9.38 -18.27 -16.23
CA ALA A 156 -10.58 -17.90 -16.97
C ALA A 156 -11.73 -17.51 -16.04
N LYS A 157 -12.60 -16.61 -16.52
CA LYS A 157 -13.85 -16.25 -15.82
C LYS A 157 -14.69 -17.50 -15.58
N GLY A 158 -15.20 -17.64 -14.35
CA GLY A 158 -15.96 -18.81 -13.89
C GLY A 158 -15.14 -19.84 -13.12
N VAL A 159 -13.81 -19.71 -13.06
CA VAL A 159 -12.98 -20.51 -12.14
C VAL A 159 -13.09 -19.94 -10.73
N THR A 160 -13.43 -20.76 -9.73
CA THR A 160 -13.49 -20.35 -8.32
C THR A 160 -12.31 -20.93 -7.54
N LYS A 161 -11.77 -20.14 -6.61
CA LYS A 161 -10.69 -20.53 -5.70
C LYS A 161 -11.05 -20.18 -4.25
N ASP A 162 -10.88 -21.13 -3.33
CA ASP A 162 -10.97 -20.88 -1.89
C ASP A 162 -9.65 -20.29 -1.36
N THR A 163 -9.56 -18.96 -1.40
CA THR A 163 -8.39 -18.20 -0.95
C THR A 163 -8.66 -17.42 0.33
N ALA A 164 -7.61 -17.11 1.07
CA ALA A 164 -7.68 -16.51 2.40
C ALA A 164 -8.38 -15.15 2.40
N LEU A 165 -8.06 -14.28 1.43
CA LEU A 165 -8.61 -12.93 1.27
C LEU A 165 -9.68 -12.83 0.17
N ARG A 166 -10.01 -13.96 -0.48
CA ARG A 166 -10.99 -14.04 -1.55
C ARG A 166 -10.68 -13.09 -2.72
N SER A 167 -9.41 -13.00 -3.12
CA SER A 167 -9.04 -12.26 -4.32
C SER A 167 -9.76 -12.79 -5.56
N TYR A 168 -10.27 -11.90 -6.42
CA TYR A 168 -10.93 -12.26 -7.67
C TYR A 168 -10.75 -11.20 -8.77
N PHE A 169 -10.52 -11.66 -9.99
CA PHE A 169 -10.58 -10.84 -11.21
C PHE A 169 -12.03 -10.68 -11.70
N PHE A 170 -12.25 -9.84 -12.71
CA PHE A 170 -13.58 -9.55 -13.28
C PHE A 170 -14.55 -8.98 -12.24
N CYS A 171 -14.02 -8.28 -11.24
CA CYS A 171 -14.84 -7.48 -10.35
C CYS A 171 -15.56 -6.41 -11.17
N ASP A 172 -16.87 -6.25 -10.95
CA ASP A 172 -17.74 -5.39 -11.77
C ASP A 172 -17.62 -5.67 -13.29
N ASP A 173 -17.46 -6.94 -13.66
CA ASP A 173 -17.25 -7.42 -15.03
C ASP A 173 -16.00 -6.87 -15.75
N ILE A 174 -15.12 -6.19 -15.03
CA ILE A 174 -13.88 -5.62 -15.53
C ILE A 174 -12.73 -6.61 -15.31
N GLU A 175 -12.24 -7.23 -16.38
CA GLU A 175 -11.29 -8.34 -16.33
C GLU A 175 -10.08 -8.15 -15.40
N ARG A 176 -9.47 -6.97 -15.40
CA ARG A 176 -8.24 -6.66 -14.66
C ARG A 176 -8.47 -6.04 -13.28
N LEU A 177 -9.72 -5.70 -12.93
CA LEU A 177 -10.04 -5.20 -11.61
C LEU A 177 -9.95 -6.38 -10.63
N LEU A 178 -8.88 -6.37 -9.84
CA LEU A 178 -8.52 -7.42 -8.89
C LEU A 178 -9.01 -7.02 -7.50
N CYS A 179 -10.20 -7.49 -7.15
CA CYS A 179 -10.84 -7.15 -5.89
C CYS A 179 -10.54 -8.15 -4.78
N VAL A 180 -10.67 -7.72 -3.53
CA VAL A 180 -10.46 -8.51 -2.30
C VAL A 180 -11.59 -8.31 -1.30
N ASP A 181 -11.71 -9.23 -0.34
CA ASP A 181 -12.56 -9.06 0.83
C ASP A 181 -11.86 -8.16 1.87
N THR A 182 -12.23 -6.87 1.90
CA THR A 182 -11.55 -5.85 2.70
C THR A 182 -11.68 -6.10 4.21
N ALA A 183 -12.73 -6.79 4.66
CA ALA A 183 -12.88 -7.15 6.07
C ALA A 183 -11.90 -8.25 6.49
N ARG A 184 -11.54 -9.14 5.57
CA ARG A 184 -10.47 -10.13 5.79
C ARG A 184 -9.10 -9.48 5.75
N VAL A 185 -8.84 -8.59 4.79
CA VAL A 185 -7.60 -7.79 4.71
C VAL A 185 -7.33 -7.10 6.05
N GLU A 186 -8.33 -6.40 6.58
CA GLU A 186 -8.29 -5.75 7.90
C GLU A 186 -7.90 -6.73 9.02
N SER A 187 -8.50 -7.92 9.04
CA SER A 187 -8.21 -8.95 10.06
C SER A 187 -6.78 -9.48 10.02
N TYR A 188 -6.13 -9.49 8.85
CA TYR A 188 -4.73 -9.88 8.72
C TYR A 188 -3.78 -8.71 8.96
N ALA A 189 -4.10 -7.51 8.45
CA ALA A 189 -3.32 -6.30 8.70
C ALA A 189 -3.14 -6.04 10.20
N ALA A 190 -4.20 -6.26 10.99
CA ALA A 190 -4.18 -6.13 12.45
C ALA A 190 -3.23 -7.08 13.18
N LYS A 191 -2.66 -8.10 12.51
CA LYS A 191 -1.67 -9.01 13.11
C LYS A 191 -0.26 -8.41 13.10
N ALA A 192 0.03 -7.47 12.19
CA ALA A 192 1.31 -6.79 12.13
C ALA A 192 1.51 -5.84 13.33
N PRO A 193 2.76 -5.53 13.72
CA PRO A 193 3.03 -4.59 14.82
C PRO A 193 2.43 -3.19 14.62
N ALA A 194 2.34 -2.74 13.36
CA ALA A 194 1.66 -1.54 12.91
C ALA A 194 1.35 -1.69 11.41
N ALA A 195 0.42 -0.88 10.92
CA ALA A 195 0.03 -0.85 9.52
C ALA A 195 -0.39 0.57 9.11
N ASP A 196 0.46 1.28 8.39
CA ASP A 196 0.17 2.60 7.83
C ASP A 196 -0.25 2.50 6.35
N LEU A 197 0.20 1.45 5.66
CA LEU A 197 -0.15 1.12 4.28
C LEU A 197 -0.28 -0.40 4.14
N VAL A 198 -1.32 -0.86 3.44
CA VAL A 198 -1.51 -2.29 3.15
C VAL A 198 -1.40 -2.57 1.65
N VAL A 199 -0.65 -3.61 1.30
CA VAL A 199 -0.53 -4.12 -0.07
C VAL A 199 -0.89 -5.60 -0.11
N VAL A 200 -1.91 -5.97 -0.86
CA VAL A 200 -2.28 -7.37 -1.09
C VAL A 200 -1.60 -7.88 -2.35
N LEU A 201 -0.80 -8.94 -2.21
CA LEU A 201 -0.19 -9.65 -3.34
C LEU A 201 -0.99 -10.92 -3.62
N SER A 202 -1.68 -10.95 -4.76
CA SER A 202 -2.43 -12.14 -5.19
C SER A 202 -1.56 -13.01 -6.09
N ASN A 203 -1.46 -14.30 -5.79
CA ASN A 203 -0.66 -15.30 -6.52
C ASN A 203 -1.20 -15.52 -7.94
N SER A 204 -0.79 -14.68 -8.88
CA SER A 204 -1.23 -14.71 -10.27
C SER A 204 -0.20 -14.03 -11.18
N THR A 205 -0.10 -14.54 -12.41
CA THR A 205 0.64 -13.92 -13.52
C THR A 205 -0.23 -12.98 -14.36
N LYS A 206 -1.55 -12.98 -14.17
CA LYS A 206 -2.48 -12.14 -14.92
C LYS A 206 -2.34 -10.68 -14.51
N TYR A 207 -2.36 -9.75 -15.46
CA TYR A 207 -2.34 -8.33 -15.13
C TYR A 207 -3.59 -7.90 -14.37
N GLY A 208 -3.40 -7.26 -13.24
CA GLY A 208 -4.42 -6.51 -12.54
C GLY A 208 -3.95 -6.01 -11.18
N GLY A 209 -4.85 -5.27 -10.57
CA GLY A 209 -4.68 -4.57 -9.32
C GLY A 209 -5.81 -3.57 -9.12
N ALA A 210 -5.92 -3.06 -7.90
CA ALA A 210 -6.93 -2.11 -7.51
C ALA A 210 -6.49 -1.22 -6.34
N GLY A 211 -7.01 0.00 -6.32
CA GLY A 211 -6.92 0.93 -5.20
C GLY A 211 -8.17 0.93 -4.36
N TYR A 212 -8.00 0.85 -3.04
CA TYR A 212 -9.06 1.09 -2.06
C TYR A 212 -8.64 2.27 -1.18
N ASN A 213 -9.04 3.46 -1.59
CA ASN A 213 -8.58 4.71 -0.98
C ASN A 213 -9.56 5.25 0.07
N ASP A 214 -10.83 4.82 0.05
CA ASP A 214 -11.87 5.16 1.02
C ASP A 214 -12.12 4.04 2.04
N VAL A 215 -11.05 3.62 2.72
CA VAL A 215 -11.09 2.52 3.69
C VAL A 215 -11.23 3.03 5.12
N VAL A 216 -12.14 2.41 5.88
CA VAL A 216 -12.19 2.60 7.34
C VAL A 216 -11.31 1.52 7.99
N SER A 217 -10.13 1.92 8.45
CA SER A 217 -9.14 1.04 9.08
C SER A 217 -9.12 1.20 10.60
N ARG A 218 -9.20 0.10 11.35
CA ARG A 218 -8.93 0.07 12.80
C ARG A 218 -7.43 0.04 13.12
N PRO A 219 -6.56 -0.69 12.37
CA PRO A 219 -5.12 -0.57 12.50
C PRO A 219 -4.59 0.84 12.20
N GLY A 220 -5.31 1.61 11.39
CA GLY A 220 -4.98 3.00 11.06
C GLY A 220 -4.30 3.19 9.70
N TYR A 221 -4.34 2.20 8.81
CA TYR A 221 -3.75 2.33 7.47
C TYR A 221 -4.53 3.30 6.58
N ASP A 222 -3.80 3.95 5.69
CA ASP A 222 -4.28 5.04 4.84
C ASP A 222 -4.92 4.57 3.51
N GLY A 223 -4.82 3.28 3.18
CA GLY A 223 -5.36 2.68 1.95
C GLY A 223 -4.93 1.22 1.77
N VAL A 224 -5.58 0.53 0.83
CA VAL A 224 -5.18 -0.82 0.38
C VAL A 224 -4.89 -0.78 -1.12
N ALA A 225 -3.73 -1.28 -1.53
CA ALA A 225 -3.43 -1.57 -2.92
C ALA A 225 -3.45 -3.08 -3.16
N THR A 226 -4.05 -3.54 -4.25
CA THR A 226 -3.95 -4.94 -4.70
C THR A 226 -3.08 -5.02 -5.94
N ALA A 227 -2.31 -6.08 -6.05
CA ALA A 227 -1.49 -6.35 -7.21
C ALA A 227 -1.31 -7.86 -7.43
N SER A 228 -1.27 -8.27 -8.68
CA SER A 228 -0.73 -9.58 -9.03
C SER A 228 0.75 -9.64 -8.67
N SER A 229 1.16 -10.74 -8.03
CA SER A 229 2.55 -10.93 -7.58
C SER A 229 3.52 -11.09 -8.75
N ASP A 230 3.11 -11.84 -9.77
CA ASP A 230 4.01 -12.35 -10.82
C ASP A 230 3.79 -11.66 -12.17
N HIS A 231 3.18 -10.47 -12.17
CA HIS A 231 3.06 -9.64 -13.36
C HIS A 231 3.96 -8.39 -13.27
N PRO A 232 4.87 -8.16 -14.25
CA PRO A 232 5.90 -7.12 -14.16
C PRO A 232 5.37 -5.69 -14.17
N LYS A 233 4.14 -5.46 -14.64
CA LYS A 233 3.52 -4.13 -14.64
C LYS A 233 2.59 -3.87 -13.43
N SER A 234 2.29 -4.89 -12.63
CA SER A 234 1.48 -4.70 -11.41
C SER A 234 2.26 -4.04 -10.27
N ASP A 235 3.59 -3.86 -10.40
CA ASP A 235 4.39 -3.08 -9.46
C ASP A 235 4.04 -1.58 -9.53
N GLN A 236 3.85 -1.07 -10.75
CA GLN A 236 3.55 0.34 -10.99
C GLN A 236 2.15 0.72 -10.50
N VAL A 237 1.22 -0.23 -10.58
CA VAL A 237 -0.10 -0.12 -9.93
C VAL A 237 0.06 0.18 -8.44
N ALA A 238 0.83 -0.64 -7.72
CA ALA A 238 1.02 -0.42 -6.29
C ALA A 238 1.61 0.96 -5.98
N VAL A 239 2.59 1.44 -6.75
CA VAL A 239 3.17 2.78 -6.55
C VAL A 239 2.15 3.89 -6.81
N HIS A 240 1.34 3.79 -7.87
CA HIS A 240 0.25 4.73 -8.14
C HIS A 240 -0.75 4.78 -6.97
N GLU A 241 -1.21 3.62 -6.49
CA GLU A 241 -2.19 3.56 -5.40
C GLU A 241 -1.67 4.13 -4.09
N THR A 242 -0.36 3.99 -3.83
CA THR A 242 0.23 4.66 -2.68
C THR A 242 0.21 6.19 -2.79
N GLY A 243 0.11 6.74 -4.01
CA GLY A 243 -0.11 8.16 -4.27
C GLY A 243 -1.39 8.69 -3.63
N HIS A 244 -2.49 7.94 -3.77
CA HIS A 244 -3.74 8.22 -3.09
C HIS A 244 -3.62 7.99 -1.59
N SER A 245 -3.11 6.82 -1.18
CA SER A 245 -3.07 6.44 0.24
C SER A 245 -2.19 7.39 1.06
N LEU A 246 -0.92 7.54 0.69
CA LEU A 246 0.06 8.33 1.43
C LEU A 246 0.07 9.80 0.99
N GLY A 247 0.00 10.07 -0.31
CA GLY A 247 0.05 11.43 -0.83
C GLY A 247 -1.28 12.18 -0.74
N LYS A 248 -2.41 11.47 -0.57
CA LYS A 248 -3.77 12.04 -0.70
C LYS A 248 -3.93 12.79 -2.03
N LEU A 249 -3.32 12.22 -3.08
CA LEU A 249 -3.38 12.74 -4.44
C LEU A 249 -4.69 12.33 -5.10
N ALA A 250 -5.17 13.15 -6.02
CA ALA A 250 -6.21 12.77 -6.96
C ALA A 250 -5.57 12.17 -8.21
N ASP A 251 -6.41 11.60 -9.05
CA ASP A 251 -6.03 11.23 -10.39
C ASP A 251 -5.90 12.41 -11.34
N GLU A 252 -4.97 12.28 -12.27
CA GLU A 252 -4.64 13.30 -13.26
C GLU A 252 -5.07 12.90 -14.69
N TYR A 253 -5.70 11.74 -14.85
CA TYR A 253 -6.31 11.33 -16.11
C TYR A 253 -7.75 11.82 -16.26
N GLN A 254 -8.27 11.72 -17.49
CA GLN A 254 -9.54 12.31 -17.88
C GLN A 254 -10.26 11.46 -18.94
N TYR A 255 -11.59 11.59 -18.98
CA TYR A 255 -12.50 10.85 -19.86
C TYR A 255 -13.50 11.77 -20.54
N ASP A 256 -13.59 11.71 -21.87
CA ASP A 256 -14.47 12.60 -22.64
C ASP A 256 -15.93 12.58 -22.15
N ASP A 257 -16.42 11.43 -21.70
CA ASP A 257 -17.79 11.22 -21.22
C ASP A 257 -18.12 11.97 -19.90
N TYR A 258 -17.12 12.42 -19.13
CA TYR A 258 -17.32 13.18 -17.89
C TYR A 258 -17.69 14.66 -18.14
N GLY A 259 -17.42 15.18 -19.34
CA GLY A 259 -17.73 16.58 -19.68
C GLY A 259 -16.92 17.61 -18.89
N THR A 260 -17.58 18.65 -18.38
CA THR A 260 -16.91 19.76 -17.68
C THR A 260 -17.17 19.68 -16.18
N TYR A 261 -16.10 19.76 -15.39
CA TYR A 261 -16.23 19.91 -13.94
C TYR A 261 -16.77 21.30 -13.59
N THR A 262 -17.82 21.34 -12.78
CA THR A 262 -18.47 22.59 -12.32
C THR A 262 -18.58 22.68 -10.80
N GLY A 263 -17.91 21.76 -10.09
CA GLY A 263 -17.89 21.71 -8.64
C GLY A 263 -16.95 22.73 -7.99
N ALA A 264 -16.83 22.64 -6.67
CA ALA A 264 -15.91 23.47 -5.88
C ALA A 264 -14.44 23.07 -6.11
N GLU A 265 -13.51 23.92 -5.67
CA GLU A 265 -12.08 23.61 -5.69
C GLU A 265 -11.81 22.28 -4.95
N PRO A 266 -11.20 21.28 -5.60
CA PRO A 266 -10.88 19.99 -4.98
C PRO A 266 -9.96 20.17 -3.77
N HIS A 267 -9.93 19.21 -2.86
CA HIS A 267 -9.00 19.26 -1.71
C HIS A 267 -7.58 18.84 -2.14
N GLU A 268 -7.48 17.84 -3.01
CA GLU A 268 -6.26 17.19 -3.46
C GLU A 268 -5.29 18.17 -4.11
N VAL A 269 -4.01 18.07 -3.77
CA VAL A 269 -3.03 19.11 -4.09
C VAL A 269 -2.57 19.10 -5.55
N ASN A 270 -2.90 18.07 -6.33
CA ASN A 270 -2.45 17.88 -7.71
C ASN A 270 -3.56 18.05 -8.76
N ILE A 271 -4.74 18.54 -8.37
CA ILE A 271 -5.78 19.03 -9.28
C ILE A 271 -6.37 20.36 -8.78
N SER A 272 -6.87 21.19 -9.69
CA SER A 272 -7.41 22.52 -9.35
C SER A 272 -8.39 23.03 -10.39
N THR A 273 -9.40 23.80 -9.98
CA THR A 273 -10.23 24.61 -10.89
C THR A 273 -9.53 25.91 -11.31
N LEU A 274 -8.42 26.25 -10.66
CA LEU A 274 -7.65 27.46 -10.89
C LEU A 274 -6.55 27.25 -11.92
N ASP A 275 -6.45 28.15 -12.90
CA ASP A 275 -5.31 28.18 -13.82
C ASP A 275 -4.02 28.66 -13.12
N ALA A 276 -2.87 28.53 -13.80
CA ALA A 276 -1.57 28.91 -13.25
C ALA A 276 -1.48 30.40 -12.82
N GLY A 277 -2.17 31.29 -13.52
CA GLY A 277 -2.21 32.72 -13.18
C GLY A 277 -2.99 32.95 -11.89
N GLN A 278 -4.16 32.34 -11.76
CA GLN A 278 -5.00 32.39 -10.57
C GLN A 278 -4.32 31.77 -9.36
N GLN A 279 -3.70 30.59 -9.50
CA GLN A 279 -2.92 29.96 -8.44
C GLN A 279 -1.78 30.86 -7.94
N SER A 280 -1.06 31.51 -8.87
CA SER A 280 0.02 32.45 -8.54
C SER A 280 -0.46 33.67 -7.77
N GLN A 281 -1.58 34.27 -8.21
CA GLN A 281 -2.17 35.45 -7.59
C GLN A 281 -2.74 35.13 -6.20
N GLN A 282 -3.43 34.00 -6.07
CA GLN A 282 -4.11 33.58 -4.84
C GLN A 282 -3.19 32.82 -3.88
N ARG A 283 -1.99 32.42 -4.33
CA ARG A 283 -1.02 31.61 -3.58
C ARG A 283 -1.62 30.28 -3.10
N GLN A 284 -2.33 29.60 -3.99
CA GLN A 284 -2.98 28.31 -3.70
C GLN A 284 -2.33 27.17 -4.50
N LYS A 285 -2.61 25.93 -4.07
CA LYS A 285 -2.19 24.70 -4.77
C LYS A 285 -0.68 24.67 -5.02
N TRP A 286 -0.25 24.48 -6.26
CA TRP A 286 1.15 24.32 -6.62
C TRP A 286 1.81 25.61 -7.11
N TYR A 287 1.31 26.78 -6.70
CA TYR A 287 1.83 28.07 -7.16
C TYR A 287 3.36 28.24 -7.00
N ARG A 288 3.96 27.62 -5.97
CA ARG A 288 5.42 27.66 -5.71
C ARG A 288 6.24 26.89 -6.75
N TRP A 289 5.59 25.98 -7.46
CA TRP A 289 6.21 25.08 -8.42
C TRP A 289 6.06 25.55 -9.86
N ILE A 290 5.13 26.48 -10.16
CA ILE A 290 4.87 26.98 -11.52
C ILE A 290 6.16 27.44 -12.21
N GLY A 291 6.36 26.97 -13.44
CA GLY A 291 7.52 27.25 -14.28
C GLY A 291 8.75 26.36 -14.03
N ARG A 292 8.73 25.49 -13.01
CA ARG A 292 9.85 24.57 -12.76
C ARG A 292 9.76 23.32 -13.62
N THR A 293 10.91 22.82 -14.06
CA THR A 293 11.02 21.49 -14.66
C THR A 293 10.77 20.42 -13.60
N SER A 294 9.87 19.49 -13.92
CA SER A 294 9.40 18.44 -13.03
C SER A 294 10.06 17.10 -13.38
N PRO A 295 10.31 16.20 -12.40
CA PRO A 295 10.97 14.92 -12.62
C PRO A 295 10.26 13.98 -13.62
N ASP A 296 8.94 14.09 -13.77
CA ASP A 296 8.17 13.38 -14.81
C ASP A 296 8.54 13.78 -16.26
N GLY A 297 9.37 14.81 -16.43
CA GLY A 297 9.84 15.34 -17.71
C GLY A 297 9.08 16.56 -18.21
N GLY A 298 7.98 16.96 -17.55
CA GLY A 298 7.19 18.14 -17.87
C GLY A 298 7.69 19.43 -17.20
N THR A 299 7.05 20.55 -17.55
CA THR A 299 7.18 21.82 -16.81
C THR A 299 5.91 22.04 -16.01
N VAL A 300 6.03 22.47 -14.75
CA VAL A 300 4.84 22.73 -13.93
C VAL A 300 4.10 23.96 -14.46
N GLY A 301 2.82 23.78 -14.76
CA GLY A 301 1.89 24.79 -15.26
C GLY A 301 0.45 24.44 -14.86
N SER A 302 -0.51 24.73 -15.73
CA SER A 302 -1.91 24.32 -15.56
C SER A 302 -2.40 23.68 -16.86
N TYR A 303 -2.39 22.34 -16.90
CA TYR A 303 -2.77 21.57 -18.07
C TYR A 303 -4.23 21.15 -17.90
N GLU A 304 -5.12 21.59 -18.79
CA GLU A 304 -6.54 21.25 -18.69
C GLU A 304 -6.75 19.74 -18.84
N GLY A 305 -7.65 19.20 -18.03
CA GLY A 305 -7.92 17.78 -17.91
C GLY A 305 -7.27 17.16 -16.67
N GLY A 306 -8.07 16.50 -15.84
CA GLY A 306 -7.64 15.83 -14.61
C GLY A 306 -8.84 15.54 -13.72
N GLY A 307 -8.68 14.69 -12.71
CA GLY A 307 -9.78 14.28 -11.84
C GLY A 307 -10.97 13.74 -12.63
N TYR A 308 -10.72 12.98 -13.70
CA TYR A 308 -11.69 12.40 -14.63
C TYR A 308 -12.30 13.36 -15.65
N TYR A 309 -12.31 14.67 -15.39
CA TYR A 309 -12.93 15.65 -16.27
C TYR A 309 -11.96 16.16 -17.34
N PRO A 310 -12.34 16.14 -18.63
CA PRO A 310 -11.51 16.71 -19.70
C PRO A 310 -11.47 18.24 -19.67
N LYS A 311 -12.40 18.90 -18.97
CA LYS A 311 -12.51 20.37 -18.87
C LYS A 311 -12.85 20.83 -17.46
N GLY A 312 -12.45 22.06 -17.12
CA GLY A 312 -12.79 22.71 -15.84
C GLY A 312 -11.91 22.31 -14.65
N LEU A 313 -11.01 21.35 -14.83
CA LEU A 313 -9.93 21.02 -13.90
C LEU A 313 -8.59 21.05 -14.62
N TYR A 314 -7.55 21.41 -13.87
CA TYR A 314 -6.16 21.45 -14.30
C TYR A 314 -5.33 20.48 -13.48
N ARG A 315 -4.36 19.84 -14.11
CA ARG A 315 -3.24 19.10 -13.50
C ARG A 315 -1.93 19.89 -13.64
N PRO A 316 -0.91 19.62 -12.80
CA PRO A 316 0.29 20.46 -12.74
C PRO A 316 1.27 20.24 -13.90
N THR A 317 1.32 19.05 -14.49
CA THR A 317 2.23 18.71 -15.60
C THR A 317 1.46 18.01 -16.71
N ASP A 318 2.04 17.90 -17.90
CA ASP A 318 1.36 17.13 -18.96
C ASP A 318 1.14 15.68 -18.53
N ASN A 319 2.08 15.05 -17.82
CA ASN A 319 1.96 13.67 -17.36
C ASN A 319 2.59 13.47 -15.99
N SER A 320 2.23 12.38 -15.32
CA SER A 320 2.81 11.93 -14.06
C SER A 320 2.36 10.49 -13.80
N ILE A 321 2.89 9.85 -12.74
CA ILE A 321 2.39 8.53 -12.33
C ILE A 321 0.90 8.53 -11.99
N MET A 322 0.35 9.66 -11.52
CA MET A 322 -1.09 9.82 -11.24
C MET A 322 -1.95 9.95 -12.51
N ARG A 323 -1.32 9.93 -13.70
CA ARG A 323 -2.00 9.93 -15.00
C ARG A 323 -1.70 8.68 -15.82
N THR A 324 -0.43 8.27 -15.85
CA THR A 324 0.06 7.12 -16.62
C THR A 324 1.11 6.36 -15.82
N LEU A 325 0.97 5.04 -15.71
CA LEU A 325 1.95 4.17 -15.05
C LEU A 325 3.35 4.28 -15.67
N GLY A 326 4.39 3.99 -14.88
CA GLY A 326 5.78 4.00 -15.35
C GLY A 326 6.41 5.39 -15.46
N ARG A 327 5.76 6.41 -14.91
CA ARG A 327 6.27 7.79 -14.80
C ARG A 327 6.67 8.09 -13.36
N GLU A 328 7.39 9.20 -13.17
CA GLU A 328 7.62 9.73 -11.83
C GLU A 328 6.41 10.55 -11.34
N PHE A 329 6.31 10.76 -10.02
CA PHE A 329 5.46 11.81 -9.47
C PHE A 329 5.94 13.17 -9.97
N ASN A 330 5.00 14.05 -10.31
CA ASN A 330 5.30 15.46 -10.54
C ASN A 330 5.70 16.17 -9.24
N LEU A 331 6.24 17.40 -9.32
CA LEU A 331 6.74 18.11 -8.14
C LEU A 331 5.70 18.29 -7.03
N PRO A 332 4.45 18.72 -7.30
CA PRO A 332 3.40 18.78 -6.27
C PRO A 332 3.10 17.41 -5.66
N GLY A 333 3.02 16.36 -6.49
CA GLY A 333 2.82 14.99 -6.06
C GLY A 333 3.95 14.47 -5.16
N ARG A 334 5.20 14.76 -5.52
CA ARG A 334 6.39 14.38 -4.74
C ARG A 334 6.42 15.07 -3.38
N GLU A 335 6.09 16.36 -3.33
CA GLU A 335 5.96 17.10 -2.08
C GLU A 335 4.88 16.50 -1.18
N ALA A 336 3.72 16.17 -1.75
CA ALA A 336 2.62 15.53 -1.03
C ALA A 336 2.99 14.14 -0.49
N MET A 337 3.72 13.35 -1.29
CA MET A 337 4.22 12.04 -0.87
C MET A 337 5.21 12.14 0.29
N ILE A 338 6.15 13.09 0.24
CA ILE A 338 7.08 13.33 1.36
C ILE A 338 6.31 13.77 2.61
N ALA A 339 5.29 14.63 2.46
CA ALA A 339 4.42 15.00 3.57
C ALA A 339 3.68 13.78 4.14
N GLY A 340 3.23 12.86 3.28
CA GLY A 340 2.64 11.58 3.65
C GLY A 340 3.57 10.70 4.46
N PHE A 341 4.82 10.54 4.01
CA PHE A 341 5.82 9.75 4.74
C PHE A 341 6.06 10.30 6.15
N TYR A 342 6.14 11.63 6.29
CA TYR A 342 6.32 12.29 7.58
C TYR A 342 5.05 12.42 8.43
N ARG A 343 3.87 12.01 7.95
CA ARG A 343 2.71 11.81 8.84
C ARG A 343 2.89 10.59 9.74
N HIS A 344 3.58 9.56 9.24
CA HIS A 344 3.72 8.26 9.91
C HIS A 344 5.13 8.03 10.48
N ALA A 345 6.14 8.75 9.98
CA ALA A 345 7.53 8.51 10.35
C ALA A 345 8.26 9.77 10.86
N SER A 346 9.35 9.53 11.59
CA SER A 346 10.17 10.60 12.19
C SER A 346 11.42 10.90 11.35
N VAL A 347 11.80 12.19 11.27
CA VAL A 347 13.01 12.69 10.58
C VAL A 347 14.31 12.03 11.08
N LEU A 348 14.33 11.66 12.35
CA LEU A 348 15.39 10.86 12.96
C LEU A 348 14.79 9.86 13.96
N SER A 349 15.50 8.77 14.20
CA SER A 349 15.12 7.74 15.18
C SER A 349 16.33 7.13 15.87
N SER A 350 16.11 6.43 16.99
CA SER A 350 17.13 5.70 17.75
C SER A 350 16.52 4.44 18.33
N ASP A 351 17.32 3.38 18.50
CA ASP A 351 16.88 2.15 19.18
C ASP A 351 16.58 2.39 20.67
N SER A 352 17.22 3.38 21.29
CA SER A 352 16.97 3.79 22.68
C SER A 352 15.73 4.67 22.85
N GLY A 353 15.00 4.97 21.76
CA GLY A 353 13.77 5.76 21.77
C GLY A 353 13.99 7.27 22.03
N PRO A 354 12.90 8.07 22.03
CA PRO A 354 12.95 9.54 22.12
C PRO A 354 13.23 10.11 23.53
N TYR A 355 13.20 9.27 24.57
CA TYR A 355 13.39 9.64 25.98
C TYR A 355 14.19 8.59 26.76
N GLY A 356 15.23 8.04 26.13
CA GLY A 356 16.07 7.01 26.75
C GLY A 356 16.94 7.56 27.88
N THR A 357 17.38 6.66 28.77
CA THR A 357 18.51 6.92 29.67
C THR A 357 19.75 6.28 29.07
N VAL A 358 20.84 7.03 28.96
CA VAL A 358 22.12 6.53 28.41
C VAL A 358 23.24 6.82 29.39
N SER A 359 24.23 5.92 29.47
CA SER A 359 25.41 6.22 30.28
C SER A 359 26.31 7.22 29.57
N ARG A 360 27.12 7.97 30.33
CA ARG A 360 28.08 8.94 29.78
C ARG A 360 29.10 8.32 28.81
N ARG A 361 29.35 7.00 28.92
CA ARG A 361 30.29 6.25 28.07
C ARG A 361 29.60 5.46 26.96
N GLU A 362 28.27 5.45 26.96
CA GLU A 362 27.48 4.74 25.97
C GLU A 362 27.58 5.40 24.60
N ARG A 363 27.52 4.57 23.57
CA ARG A 363 27.43 5.01 22.19
C ARG A 363 25.97 5.27 21.87
N VAL A 364 25.64 6.50 21.52
CA VAL A 364 24.31 6.92 21.10
C VAL A 364 24.30 7.06 19.59
N THR A 365 23.44 6.30 18.91
CA THR A 365 23.30 6.29 17.46
C THR A 365 21.92 6.81 17.06
N VAL A 366 21.88 7.63 16.02
CA VAL A 366 20.64 8.05 15.35
C VAL A 366 20.63 7.59 13.90
N ARG A 367 19.45 7.18 13.44
CA ARG A 367 19.17 6.89 12.03
C ARG A 367 18.41 8.05 11.42
N LEU A 368 18.86 8.51 10.26
CA LEU A 368 18.27 9.63 9.54
C LEU A 368 17.31 9.14 8.45
N ALA A 369 16.21 9.87 8.27
CA ALA A 369 15.15 9.53 7.31
C ALA A 369 15.61 9.52 5.84
N ALA A 370 16.45 10.48 5.47
CA ALA A 370 16.90 10.69 4.09
C ALA A 370 18.32 11.30 4.06
N PRO A 371 19.04 11.23 2.93
CA PRO A 371 20.36 11.86 2.76
C PRO A 371 20.37 13.39 2.94
N THR A 372 19.23 14.04 2.72
CA THR A 372 19.03 15.49 2.87
C THR A 372 18.86 15.92 4.33
N VAL A 373 18.75 14.97 5.25
CA VAL A 373 18.60 15.24 6.68
C VAL A 373 19.95 15.59 7.30
N THR A 374 19.96 16.67 8.07
CA THR A 374 21.14 17.06 8.86
C THR A 374 20.83 17.03 10.34
N VAL A 375 21.79 16.56 11.14
CA VAL A 375 21.67 16.47 12.60
C VAL A 375 22.62 17.42 13.31
N ARG A 376 22.15 18.01 14.41
CA ARG A 376 22.91 18.84 15.35
C ARG A 376 22.75 18.29 16.76
N TRP A 377 23.83 18.33 17.54
CA TRP A 377 23.87 17.80 18.90
C TRP A 377 23.98 18.92 19.92
N TYR A 378 23.32 18.72 21.06
CA TYR A 378 23.29 19.67 22.16
C TYR A 378 23.50 18.94 23.49
N VAL A 379 24.22 19.58 24.41
CA VAL A 379 24.33 19.19 25.82
C VAL A 379 23.74 20.30 26.65
N ASP A 380 22.71 19.99 27.44
CA ASP A 380 21.96 20.96 28.27
C ASP A 380 21.52 22.22 27.50
N GLY A 381 21.12 22.01 26.24
CA GLY A 381 20.66 23.09 25.34
C GLY A 381 21.77 23.84 24.60
N LEU A 382 23.05 23.60 24.90
CA LEU A 382 24.19 24.22 24.22
C LEU A 382 24.67 23.36 23.05
N GLU A 383 24.80 23.94 21.86
CA GLU A 383 25.21 23.21 20.65
C GLU A 383 26.67 22.77 20.74
N VAL A 384 26.93 21.49 20.43
CA VAL A 384 28.27 20.95 20.27
C VAL A 384 28.63 20.98 18.79
N VAL A 385 29.17 22.12 18.32
CA VAL A 385 29.43 22.39 16.89
C VAL A 385 30.31 21.32 16.23
N ALA A 386 31.31 20.79 16.95
CA ALA A 386 32.21 19.74 16.45
C ALA A 386 31.50 18.39 16.17
N ALA A 387 30.26 18.22 16.65
CA ALA A 387 29.44 17.03 16.45
C ALA A 387 28.38 17.19 15.35
N ARG A 388 28.30 18.34 14.66
CA ARG A 388 27.38 18.53 13.53
C ARG A 388 27.53 17.41 12.49
N GLY A 389 26.40 16.89 12.03
CA GLY A 389 26.34 15.81 11.03
C GLY A 389 26.70 14.41 11.53
N ARG A 390 27.19 14.25 12.77
CA ARG A 390 27.51 12.92 13.30
C ARG A 390 26.22 12.15 13.60
N THR A 391 26.11 10.93 13.09
CA THR A 391 25.01 10.00 13.41
C THR A 391 25.32 9.14 14.63
N GLU A 392 26.53 9.21 15.16
CA GLU A 392 26.97 8.49 16.34
C GLU A 392 27.81 9.41 17.23
N VAL A 393 27.49 9.41 18.53
CA VAL A 393 28.21 10.21 19.53
C VAL A 393 28.37 9.43 20.84
N VAL A 394 29.31 9.88 21.67
CA VAL A 394 29.45 9.43 23.05
C VAL A 394 29.29 10.65 23.96
N PRO A 395 28.35 10.67 24.93
CA PRO A 395 28.08 11.87 25.72
C PRO A 395 29.34 12.46 26.38
N ARG A 396 30.24 11.62 26.89
CA ARG A 396 31.55 12.03 27.42
C ARG A 396 32.36 12.85 26.42
N ALA A 397 32.41 12.42 25.16
CA ALA A 397 33.19 13.07 24.12
C ALA A 397 32.55 14.41 23.68
N LEU A 398 31.27 14.61 23.98
CA LEU A 398 30.55 15.86 23.77
C LEU A 398 30.67 16.84 24.95
N GLY A 399 31.44 16.48 25.99
CA GLY A 399 31.70 17.35 27.13
C GLY A 399 30.74 17.15 28.31
N VAL A 400 29.91 16.10 28.32
CA VAL A 400 29.05 15.81 29.49
C VAL A 400 29.92 15.54 30.73
N PRO A 401 29.76 16.32 31.82
CA PRO A 401 30.52 16.17 33.06
C PRO A 401 30.34 14.83 33.76
N ALA A 402 31.31 14.47 34.63
CA ALA A 402 31.26 13.29 35.48
C ALA A 402 30.62 13.57 36.86
N ASP A 403 29.67 14.50 36.92
CA ASP A 403 29.05 14.94 38.17
C ASP A 403 27.78 14.13 38.47
N ALA A 404 27.12 14.44 39.60
CA ALA A 404 25.92 13.73 40.04
C ALA A 404 24.62 14.32 39.46
N ARG A 405 24.70 15.38 38.64
CA ARG A 405 23.54 16.05 38.07
C ARG A 405 23.08 15.32 36.82
N PRO A 406 21.76 15.29 36.55
CA PRO A 406 21.26 14.79 35.28
C PRO A 406 21.61 15.79 34.16
N HIS A 407 22.15 15.26 33.06
CA HIS A 407 22.41 16.04 31.85
C HIS A 407 21.48 15.61 30.72
N ALA A 408 21.12 16.56 29.85
CA ALA A 408 20.31 16.30 28.67
C ALA A 408 21.17 16.28 27.41
N LEU A 409 21.26 15.13 26.75
CA LEU A 409 21.79 15.03 25.40
C LEU A 409 20.63 15.17 24.42
N THR A 410 20.73 16.06 23.45
CA THR A 410 19.68 16.24 22.43
C THR A 410 20.26 16.13 21.02
N ALA A 411 19.62 15.35 20.16
CA ALA A 411 19.83 15.37 18.71
C ALA A 411 18.66 16.11 18.08
N ARG A 412 18.92 17.13 17.27
CA ARG A 412 17.92 17.84 16.46
C ARG A 412 18.21 17.59 15.00
N ALA A 413 17.23 17.13 14.23
CA ALA A 413 17.36 16.91 12.81
C ALA A 413 16.39 17.79 12.00
N VAL A 414 16.86 18.17 10.82
CA VAL A 414 16.08 18.92 9.82
C VAL A 414 16.35 18.32 8.45
N ASP A 415 15.28 17.94 7.76
CA ASP A 415 15.32 17.61 6.35
C ASP A 415 15.38 18.88 5.49
N ARG A 416 16.41 18.99 4.66
CA ARG A 416 16.64 20.15 3.80
C ARG A 416 16.25 19.93 2.35
N THR A 417 15.55 18.83 2.03
CA THR A 417 15.09 18.53 0.67
C THR A 417 14.52 19.77 -0.04
N ASP A 418 14.87 19.95 -1.30
CA ASP A 418 14.29 20.99 -2.16
C ASP A 418 12.94 20.56 -2.76
N ALA A 419 12.60 19.26 -2.69
CA ALA A 419 11.31 18.70 -3.08
C ALA A 419 10.14 19.07 -2.16
N VAL A 420 10.36 19.92 -1.16
CA VAL A 420 9.31 20.52 -0.32
C VAL A 420 9.55 22.03 -0.25
N LEU A 421 8.62 22.83 -0.77
CA LEU A 421 8.65 24.29 -0.74
C LEU A 421 7.60 24.88 0.21
N ASP A 422 6.57 24.11 0.57
CA ASP A 422 5.54 24.58 1.49
C ASP A 422 6.13 24.83 2.90
N PRO A 423 6.03 26.06 3.45
CA PRO A 423 6.54 26.38 4.78
C PRO A 423 5.89 25.60 5.93
N GLU A 424 4.61 25.25 5.81
CA GLU A 424 3.90 24.46 6.80
C GLU A 424 4.42 23.02 6.80
N LEU A 425 4.60 22.44 5.60
CA LEU A 425 5.20 21.11 5.46
C LEU A 425 6.66 21.10 5.94
N ARG A 426 7.44 22.14 5.65
CA ARG A 426 8.81 22.33 6.19
C ARG A 426 8.85 22.32 7.72
N GLY A 427 7.76 22.67 8.39
CA GLY A 427 7.60 22.54 9.84
C GLY A 427 7.65 21.08 10.31
N ARG A 428 7.02 20.16 9.54
CA ARG A 428 6.96 18.71 9.81
C ARG A 428 8.27 17.99 9.51
N LEU A 429 9.12 18.58 8.67
CA LEU A 429 10.45 18.07 8.29
C LEU A 429 11.54 18.35 9.36
N LYS A 430 11.13 18.47 10.63
CA LYS A 430 12.01 18.72 11.78
C LYS A 430 11.66 17.76 12.91
N GLY A 431 12.67 17.28 13.63
CA GLY A 431 12.47 16.40 14.77
C GLY A 431 13.60 16.47 15.79
N SER A 432 13.37 15.96 16.98
CA SER A 432 14.41 15.84 18.00
C SER A 432 14.23 14.60 18.88
N LEU A 433 15.35 14.07 19.36
CA LEU A 433 15.43 13.02 20.37
C LEU A 433 16.20 13.56 21.57
N VAL A 434 15.78 13.21 22.78
CA VAL A 434 16.39 13.66 24.03
C VAL A 434 16.73 12.46 24.90
N TRP A 435 17.95 12.41 25.40
CA TRP A 435 18.38 11.38 26.36
C TRP A 435 18.78 12.02 27.68
N LYS A 436 18.36 11.38 28.77
CA LYS A 436 18.90 11.66 30.10
C LYS A 436 20.24 10.91 30.22
N VAL A 437 21.32 11.65 30.44
CA VAL A 437 22.64 11.04 30.63
C VAL A 437 22.88 10.76 32.11
N THR A 438 23.19 9.52 32.44
CA THR A 438 23.61 9.09 33.78
C THR A 438 25.12 8.81 33.82
N ARG A 439 25.67 8.78 35.04
CA ARG A 439 27.11 8.71 35.28
C ARG A 439 27.81 7.51 34.63
#